data_AF-A0A217EHD9-F1
#
_entry.id   AF-A0A217EHD9-F1
#
_cell.length_a   1.000
_cell.length_b   1.000
_cell.length_c   1.000
_cell.angle_alpha   90.00
_cell.angle_beta   90.00
_cell.angle_gamma   90.00
#
_symmetry.space_group_name_H-M   'P 1'
#
loop_
_entity.id
_entity.type
_entity.pdbx_description
1 polymer ?
#
loop_
_entity_poly.entity_id
_entity_poly.type
_entity_poly.pdbx_seq_one_letter_code
_entity_poly.pdbx_strand_id
1 'polypeptide(L)'
;MIKKTYFVIGLLFLLITVGIYLLITKPSEEEKTYHRAALCYIIQHHDISADNEQSFGRVKNIIDYSVPDYAYHKPKVYPDFVHEVIQDYLALSNEQKTIAKSDYIKCDDLLKK
;
A
#
# COMPACT_ATOMS: atom_id res chain seq x y z
N MET A 1 -17.02 -36.72 25.24
CA MET A 1 -16.82 -35.26 25.44
C MET A 1 -15.55 -34.72 24.76
N ILE A 2 -14.49 -35.52 24.64
CA ILE A 2 -13.19 -35.14 24.05
C ILE A 2 -13.26 -34.63 22.58
N LYS A 3 -14.15 -35.17 21.74
CA LYS A 3 -14.31 -34.71 20.33
C LYS A 3 -14.83 -33.27 20.21
N LYS A 4 -15.73 -32.83 21.12
CA LYS A 4 -16.26 -31.45 21.10
C LYS A 4 -15.20 -30.44 21.55
N THR A 5 -14.36 -30.79 22.52
CA THR A 5 -13.24 -29.93 22.96
C THR A 5 -12.19 -29.74 21.88
N TYR A 6 -11.83 -30.79 21.11
CA TYR A 6 -10.91 -30.62 19.97
C TYR A 6 -11.50 -29.78 18.85
N PHE A 7 -12.81 -29.86 18.61
CA PHE A 7 -13.49 -29.02 17.62
C PHE A 7 -13.46 -27.53 18.02
N VAL A 8 -13.72 -27.21 19.30
CA VAL A 8 -13.68 -25.83 19.80
C VAL A 8 -12.25 -25.27 19.78
N ILE A 9 -11.26 -26.07 20.16
CA ILE A 9 -9.84 -25.66 20.11
C ILE A 9 -9.38 -25.43 18.66
N GLY A 10 -9.78 -26.31 17.73
CA GLY A 10 -9.49 -26.15 16.31
C GLY A 10 -10.10 -24.89 15.71
N LEU A 11 -11.35 -24.57 16.06
CA LEU A 11 -12.00 -23.33 15.65
C LEU A 11 -11.27 -22.09 16.20
N LEU A 12 -10.86 -22.14 17.47
CA LEU A 12 -10.15 -21.03 18.11
C LEU A 12 -8.78 -20.78 17.46
N PHE A 13 -8.04 -21.86 17.16
CA PHE A 13 -6.78 -21.78 16.41
C PHE A 13 -6.99 -21.16 15.02
N LEU A 14 -8.06 -21.56 14.31
CA LEU A 14 -8.38 -21.01 12.99
C LEU A 14 -8.71 -19.52 13.04
N LEU A 15 -9.43 -19.07 14.07
CA LEU A 15 -9.72 -17.64 14.25
C LEU A 15 -8.45 -16.83 14.54
N ILE A 16 -7.55 -17.37 15.37
CA ILE A 16 -6.27 -16.73 15.70
C ILE A 16 -5.39 -16.60 14.45
N THR A 17 -5.27 -17.66 13.64
CA THR A 17 -4.43 -17.62 12.43
C THR A 17 -4.96 -16.62 11.40
N VAL A 18 -6.29 -16.55 11.22
CA VAL A 18 -6.91 -15.54 10.35
C VAL A 18 -6.68 -14.13 10.90
N GLY A 19 -6.81 -13.92 12.21
CA GLY A 19 -6.54 -12.63 12.85
C GLY A 19 -5.10 -12.17 12.64
N ILE A 20 -4.12 -13.05 12.87
CA ILE A 20 -2.69 -12.77 12.66
C ILE A 20 -2.42 -12.47 11.17
N TYR A 21 -3.00 -13.26 10.27
CA TYR A 21 -2.85 -13.06 8.83
C TYR A 21 -3.35 -11.66 8.40
N LEU A 22 -4.49 -11.21 8.92
CA LEU A 22 -5.03 -9.88 8.62
C LEU A 22 -4.15 -8.75 9.18
N LEU A 23 -3.51 -8.96 10.34
CA LEU A 23 -2.60 -7.97 10.93
C LEU A 23 -1.30 -7.82 10.14
N ILE A 24 -0.80 -8.90 9.53
CA ILE A 24 0.47 -8.87 8.77
C ILE A 24 0.27 -8.38 7.33
N THR A 25 -0.93 -8.56 6.77
CA THR A 25 -1.24 -8.20 5.38
C THR A 25 -1.66 -6.75 5.21
N LYS A 26 -2.23 -6.11 6.24
CA LYS A 26 -2.65 -4.71 6.16
C LYS A 26 -1.53 -3.76 6.56
N PRO A 27 -1.23 -2.73 5.75
CA PRO A 27 -0.26 -1.73 6.13
C PRO A 27 -0.77 -0.89 7.31
N SER A 28 0.16 -0.53 8.21
CA SER A 28 -0.01 0.51 9.22
C SER A 28 -0.16 1.90 8.58
N GLU A 29 -0.61 2.90 9.34
CA GLU A 29 -0.75 4.28 8.82
C GLU A 29 0.57 4.91 8.37
N GLU A 30 1.68 4.55 9.02
CA GLU A 30 3.02 4.99 8.62
C GLU A 30 3.40 4.39 7.27
N GLU A 31 3.19 3.08 7.10
CA GLU A 31 3.44 2.40 5.83
C GLU A 31 2.54 2.96 4.73
N LYS A 32 1.24 3.16 4.98
CA LYS A 32 0.34 3.77 4.01
C LYS A 32 0.85 5.14 3.54
N THR A 33 1.27 5.97 4.49
CA THR A 33 1.80 7.31 4.20
C THR A 33 3.06 7.23 3.34
N TYR A 34 3.96 6.29 3.65
CA TYR A 34 5.17 6.07 2.87
C TYR A 34 4.87 5.63 1.42
N HIS A 35 3.90 4.73 1.22
CA HIS A 35 3.52 4.26 -0.12
C HIS A 35 2.82 5.36 -0.95
N ARG A 36 1.97 6.18 -0.31
CA ARG A 36 1.38 7.36 -0.97
C ARG A 36 2.46 8.38 -1.35
N ALA A 37 3.43 8.62 -0.47
CA ALA A 37 4.57 9.48 -0.75
C ALA A 37 5.38 9.00 -1.98
N ALA A 38 5.64 7.70 -2.07
CA ALA A 38 6.32 7.11 -3.22
C ALA A 38 5.53 7.30 -4.53
N LEU A 39 4.21 7.12 -4.50
CA LEU A 39 3.37 7.37 -5.68
C LEU A 39 3.32 8.87 -6.05
N CYS A 40 3.16 9.76 -5.07
CA CYS A 40 3.15 11.21 -5.30
C CYS A 40 4.47 11.71 -5.89
N TYR A 41 5.60 11.17 -5.44
CA TYR A 41 6.89 11.44 -6.06
C TYR A 41 6.89 11.08 -7.56
N ILE A 42 6.35 9.91 -7.92
CA ILE A 42 6.25 9.49 -9.33
C ILE A 42 5.33 10.45 -10.08
N ILE A 43 4.14 10.75 -9.57
CA ILE A 43 3.16 11.63 -10.22
C ILE A 43 3.78 12.99 -10.60
N GLN A 44 4.62 13.55 -9.71
CA GLN A 44 5.24 14.85 -9.94
C GLN A 44 6.38 14.81 -10.97
N HIS A 45 7.16 13.73 -11.02
CA HIS A 45 8.39 13.67 -11.81
C HIS A 45 8.25 12.84 -13.10
N HIS A 46 7.22 12.00 -13.18
CA HIS A 46 7.01 11.05 -14.26
C HIS A 46 5.53 10.93 -14.58
N ASP A 47 5.22 10.62 -15.84
CA ASP A 47 3.84 10.29 -16.19
C ASP A 47 3.51 8.87 -15.69
N ILE A 48 2.40 8.79 -14.95
CA ILE A 48 1.77 7.55 -14.53
C ILE A 48 1.14 6.90 -15.77
N SER A 49 1.48 5.64 -16.00
CA SER A 49 0.86 4.86 -17.06
C SER A 49 -0.58 4.52 -16.70
N ALA A 50 -1.46 4.46 -17.69
CA ALA A 50 -2.78 3.86 -17.51
C ALA A 50 -2.70 2.35 -17.17
N ASP A 51 -1.55 1.73 -17.45
CA ASP A 51 -1.24 0.37 -17.00
C ASP A 51 -0.86 0.39 -15.50
N ASN A 52 -1.70 -0.25 -14.69
CA ASN A 52 -1.53 -0.36 -13.26
C ASN A 52 -0.25 -1.14 -12.91
N GLU A 53 0.08 -2.22 -13.63
CA GLU A 53 1.25 -3.04 -13.34
C GLU A 53 2.55 -2.30 -13.59
N GLN A 54 2.60 -1.52 -14.67
CA GLN A 54 3.75 -0.67 -14.95
C GLN A 54 3.94 0.40 -13.86
N SER A 55 2.86 1.01 -13.39
CA SER A 55 2.89 2.02 -12.33
C SER A 55 3.28 1.39 -10.98
N PHE A 56 2.76 0.21 -10.68
CA PHE A 56 3.12 -0.59 -9.51
C PHE A 56 4.62 -0.90 -9.50
N GLY A 57 5.18 -1.37 -10.61
CA GLY A 57 6.61 -1.66 -10.72
C GLY A 57 7.50 -0.46 -10.40
N ARG A 58 7.09 0.75 -10.79
CA ARG A 58 7.82 2.00 -10.45
C ARG A 58 7.71 2.34 -8.97
N VAL A 59 6.51 2.26 -8.39
CA VAL A 59 6.30 2.50 -6.95
C VAL A 59 7.12 1.51 -6.13
N LYS A 60 7.06 0.22 -6.47
CA LYS A 60 7.83 -0.85 -5.85
C LYS A 60 9.34 -0.56 -5.91
N ASN A 61 9.85 -0.15 -7.07
CA ASN A 61 11.28 0.18 -7.19
C ASN A 61 11.68 1.34 -6.28
N ILE A 62 10.85 2.38 -6.15
CA ILE A 62 11.14 3.47 -5.21
C ILE A 62 11.18 2.94 -3.78
N ILE A 63 10.21 2.13 -3.37
CA ILE A 63 10.16 1.58 -2.01
C ILE A 63 11.38 0.70 -1.74
N ASP A 64 11.70 -0.22 -2.64
CA ASP A 64 12.79 -1.20 -2.46
C ASP A 64 14.18 -0.56 -2.45
N TYR A 65 14.39 0.51 -3.21
CA TYR A 65 15.71 1.09 -3.45
C TYR A 65 15.92 2.50 -2.85
N SER A 66 14.90 3.13 -2.27
CA SER A 66 15.07 4.45 -1.63
C SER A 66 15.69 4.36 -0.22
N VAL A 67 15.66 3.19 0.41
CA VAL A 67 16.30 2.95 1.71
C VAL A 67 17.55 2.09 1.52
N PRO A 68 18.73 2.53 2.01
CA PRO A 68 19.98 1.78 1.86
C PRO A 68 19.93 0.39 2.46
N ASP A 69 20.72 -0.53 1.91
CA ASP A 69 20.77 -1.94 2.37
C ASP A 69 21.19 -2.12 3.83
N TYR A 70 21.92 -1.16 4.39
CA TYR A 70 22.38 -1.15 5.77
C TYR A 70 21.35 -0.61 6.76
N ALA A 71 20.18 -0.15 6.30
CA ALA A 71 19.14 0.37 7.19
C ALA A 71 18.56 -0.74 8.05
N TYR A 72 18.34 -0.44 9.34
CA TYR A 72 17.80 -1.41 10.30
C TYR A 72 16.36 -1.85 9.96
N HIS A 73 15.55 -0.97 9.39
CA HIS A 73 14.20 -1.28 8.90
C HIS A 73 14.08 -0.91 7.43
N LYS A 74 13.62 -1.88 6.64
CA LYS A 74 13.22 -1.64 5.25
C LYS A 74 11.70 -1.56 5.15
N PRO A 75 11.16 -0.60 4.40
CA PRO A 75 9.74 -0.54 4.14
C PRO A 75 9.32 -1.79 3.36
N LYS A 76 8.30 -2.48 3.85
CA LYS A 76 7.69 -3.60 3.15
C LYS A 76 6.76 -3.06 2.07
N VAL A 77 6.81 -3.65 0.88
CA VAL A 77 5.84 -3.35 -0.18
C VAL A 77 4.53 -4.07 0.11
N TYR A 78 3.42 -3.33 0.08
CA TYR A 78 2.06 -3.88 0.19
C TYR A 78 1.35 -3.78 -1.17
N PRO A 79 1.37 -4.84 -2.00
CA PRO A 79 0.88 -4.78 -3.38
C PRO A 79 -0.56 -4.33 -3.48
N ASP A 80 -1.46 -4.95 -2.71
CA ASP A 80 -2.89 -4.63 -2.74
C ASP A 80 -3.15 -3.15 -2.45
N PHE A 81 -2.45 -2.59 -1.45
CA PHE A 81 -2.56 -1.18 -1.11
C PHE A 81 -1.99 -0.27 -2.21
N VAL A 82 -0.84 -0.61 -2.79
CA VAL A 82 -0.26 0.18 -3.89
C VAL A 82 -1.18 0.19 -5.10
N HIS A 83 -1.72 -0.96 -5.49
CA HIS A 83 -2.67 -1.06 -6.59
C HIS A 83 -3.93 -0.25 -6.32
N GLU A 84 -4.46 -0.29 -5.08
CA GLU A 84 -5.60 0.53 -4.67
C GLU A 84 -5.30 2.02 -4.84
N VAL A 85 -4.19 2.52 -4.30
CA VAL A 85 -3.84 3.95 -4.39
C VAL A 85 -3.57 4.38 -5.84
N ILE A 86 -2.97 3.51 -6.67
CA ILE A 86 -2.83 3.78 -8.11
C ILE A 86 -4.20 3.88 -8.78
N GLN A 87 -5.14 2.98 -8.47
CA GLN A 87 -6.50 3.05 -9.00
C GLN A 87 -7.21 4.32 -8.55
N ASP A 88 -7.04 4.74 -7.30
CA ASP A 88 -7.58 5.99 -6.78
C ASP A 88 -7.06 7.19 -7.58
N TYR A 89 -5.76 7.23 -7.84
CA TYR A 89 -5.17 8.26 -8.71
C TYR A 89 -5.74 8.22 -10.14
N LEU A 90 -5.86 7.02 -10.74
CA LEU A 90 -6.39 6.87 -12.09
C LEU A 90 -7.87 7.29 -12.20
N ALA A 91 -8.62 7.14 -11.11
CA ALA A 91 -10.02 7.57 -11.00
C ALA A 91 -10.19 9.08 -10.79
N LEU A 92 -9.12 9.82 -10.44
CA LEU A 92 -9.18 11.28 -10.31
C LEU A 92 -9.53 11.95 -11.65
N SER A 93 -10.27 13.07 -11.54
CA SER A 93 -10.53 13.96 -12.66
C SER A 93 -9.22 14.56 -13.21
N ASN A 94 -9.26 15.08 -14.45
CA ASN A 94 -8.10 15.72 -15.05
C ASN A 94 -7.61 16.92 -14.22
N GLU A 95 -8.52 17.71 -13.64
CA GLU A 95 -8.19 18.83 -12.76
C GLU A 95 -7.45 18.35 -11.50
N GLN A 96 -7.97 17.32 -10.83
CA GLN A 96 -7.33 16.73 -9.66
C GLN A 96 -5.96 16.12 -10.00
N LYS A 97 -5.80 15.49 -11.16
CA LYS A 97 -4.51 14.99 -11.64
C LYS A 97 -3.52 16.12 -11.88
N THR A 98 -3.96 17.24 -12.45
CA THR A 98 -3.13 18.44 -12.60
C THR A 98 -2.69 19.00 -11.25
N ILE A 99 -3.60 19.06 -10.27
CA ILE A 99 -3.29 19.50 -8.90
C ILE A 99 -2.29 18.54 -8.23
N ALA A 100 -2.51 17.23 -8.30
CA ALA A 100 -1.62 16.23 -7.73
C ALA A 100 -0.21 16.29 -8.35
N LYS A 101 -0.12 16.63 -9.64
CA LYS A 101 1.17 16.81 -10.34
C LYS A 101 1.91 18.09 -9.93
N SER A 102 1.21 19.13 -9.49
CA SER A 102 1.83 20.42 -9.13
C SER A 102 2.08 20.61 -7.63
N ASP A 103 1.31 19.96 -6.76
CA ASP A 103 1.39 20.13 -5.31
C ASP A 103 1.43 18.77 -4.60
N TYR A 104 2.52 18.55 -3.87
CA TYR A 104 2.78 17.28 -3.19
C TYR A 104 1.81 17.04 -2.04
N ILE A 105 1.51 18.09 -1.27
CA ILE A 105 0.60 17.99 -0.13
C ILE A 105 -0.81 17.69 -0.65
N LYS A 106 -1.21 18.34 -1.73
CA LYS A 106 -2.50 18.04 -2.38
C LYS A 106 -2.54 16.65 -3.00
N CYS A 107 -1.43 16.15 -3.52
CA CYS A 107 -1.35 14.77 -3.98
C CYS A 107 -1.64 13.78 -2.84
N ASP A 108 -0.98 13.91 -1.69
CA ASP A 108 -1.24 13.03 -0.54
C ASP A 108 -2.69 13.17 -0.04
N ASP A 109 -3.20 14.41 0.07
CA ASP A 109 -4.59 14.67 0.48
C ASP A 109 -5.62 14.00 -0.44
N LEU A 110 -5.39 14.03 -1.77
CA LEU A 110 -6.28 13.41 -2.76
C LEU A 110 -6.27 11.88 -2.70
N LEU A 111 -5.19 11.28 -2.17
CA LEU A 111 -4.98 9.84 -2.10
C LEU A 111 -5.19 9.28 -0.68
N LYS A 112 -5.46 10.15 0.29
CA LYS A 112 -5.69 9.77 1.68
C LYS A 112 -7.15 9.34 1.86
N LYS A 113 -7.35 8.05 2.12
CA LYS A 113 -8.60 7.45 2.60
C LYS A 113 -8.53 7.13 4.07
#